data_AF-A0A1E5NYC4-F1
#
_entry.id   AF-A0A1E5NYC4-F1
#
_cell.length_a   1.000
_cell.length_b   1.000
_cell.length_c   1.000
_cell.angle_alpha   90.00
_cell.angle_beta   90.00
_cell.angle_gamma   90.00
#
_symmetry.space_group_name_H-M   'P 1'
#
loop_
_entity.id
_entity.type
_entity.pdbx_description
1 polymer ?
#
loop_
_entity_poly.entity_id
_entity_poly.type
_entity_poly.pdbx_seq_one_letter_code
_entity_poly.pdbx_strand_id
1 'polypeptide(L)' 'MSVKADQAQGHSEQLAVDGEAEPVVVKPGVWISNTKSRRDRLDAEQLAALTKLDVDWARPVTIPQATPDNL' A
#
# COMPACT_ATOMS: atom_id res chain seq x y z
N MET A 1 3.16 31.87 -6.73
CA MET A 1 2.69 30.48 -6.89
C MET A 1 3.16 29.71 -5.66
N SER A 2 2.31 29.47 -4.68
CA SER A 2 2.70 28.89 -3.39
C SER A 2 2.49 27.38 -3.44
N VAL A 3 3.58 26.61 -3.53
CA VAL A 3 3.52 25.15 -3.48
C VAL A 3 3.34 24.78 -2.02
N LYS A 4 2.10 24.54 -1.60
CA LYS A 4 1.83 23.98 -0.28
C LYS A 4 2.39 22.56 -0.26
N ALA A 5 3.45 22.37 0.52
CA ALA A 5 3.95 21.06 0.90
C ALA A 5 2.87 20.36 1.76
N ASP A 6 2.03 19.57 1.10
CA ASP A 6 1.04 18.71 1.72
C ASP A 6 1.78 17.53 2.37
N GLN A 7 1.87 17.56 3.69
CA GLN A 7 2.60 16.57 4.47
C GLN A 7 1.80 15.28 4.63
N ALA A 8 1.96 14.38 3.66
CA ALA A 8 2.16 12.97 3.92
C ALA A 8 3.49 12.61 3.24
N GLN A 9 4.59 12.57 4.03
CA GLN A 9 6.00 12.37 3.64
C GLN A 9 6.23 12.29 2.11
N GLY A 10 6.39 13.47 1.49
CA GLY A 10 6.42 13.69 0.05
C GLY A 10 7.71 13.22 -0.62
N HIS A 11 8.00 11.92 -0.59
CA HIS A 11 9.02 11.31 -1.43
C HIS A 11 8.44 11.08 -2.83
N SER A 12 9.08 11.66 -3.84
CA SER A 12 8.69 11.52 -5.25
C SER A 12 9.85 10.94 -6.06
N GLU A 13 9.56 9.93 -6.87
CA GLU A 13 10.53 9.25 -7.72
C GLU A 13 10.15 9.41 -9.18
N GLN A 14 11.13 9.54 -10.06
CA GLN A 14 10.93 9.48 -11.50
C GLN A 14 11.18 8.05 -11.96
N LEU A 15 10.16 7.42 -12.55
CA LEU A 15 10.24 6.06 -13.08
C LEU A 15 10.09 6.11 -14.60
N ALA A 16 11.04 5.52 -15.31
CA ALA A 16 10.85 5.20 -16.72
C ALA A 16 9.81 4.07 -16.81
N VAL A 17 8.72 4.29 -17.53
CA VAL A 17 7.66 3.31 -17.75
C VAL A 17 7.77 2.83 -19.19
N ASP A 18 7.76 1.52 -19.39
CA ASP A 18 7.82 0.94 -20.74
C ASP A 18 6.66 1.48 -21.61
N GLY A 19 7.01 2.12 -22.72
CA GLY A 19 6.06 2.75 -23.63
C GLY A 19 5.87 4.26 -23.45
N GLU A 20 6.41 4.87 -22.40
CA GLU A 20 6.43 6.32 -22.22
C GLU A 20 7.79 6.91 -22.57
N ALA A 21 7.77 8.02 -23.32
CA ALA A 21 9.00 8.70 -23.75
C ALA A 21 9.64 9.52 -22.61
N GLU A 22 8.85 9.94 -21.62
CA GLU A 22 9.32 10.74 -20.49
C GLU A 22 9.09 10.02 -19.14
N PRO A 23 10.04 10.10 -18.19
CA PRO A 23 9.87 9.51 -16.87
C PRO A 23 8.65 10.07 -16.13
N VAL A 24 7.86 9.18 -15.52
CA VAL A 24 6.67 9.56 -14.75
C VAL A 24 7.05 9.79 -13.29
N VAL A 25 6.61 10.92 -12.74
CA VAL A 25 6.76 11.20 -11.31
C VAL A 25 5.71 10.42 -10.52
N VAL A 26 6.16 9.47 -9.71
CA VAL A 26 5.32 8.74 -8.76
C VAL A 26 5.60 9.19 -7.32
N LYS A 27 4.63 9.01 -6.43
CA LYS A 27 4.75 9.29 -4.99
C LYS A 27 4.45 8.02 -4.19
N PRO A 28 5.41 7.11 -4.03
CA PRO A 28 5.15 5.80 -3.43
C PRO A 28 4.61 5.90 -1.99
N GLY A 29 5.11 6.84 -1.19
CA GLY A 29 4.63 7.05 0.19
C GLY A 29 3.17 7.51 0.26
N VAL A 30 2.77 8.42 -0.62
CA VAL A 30 1.37 8.89 -0.73
C VAL A 30 0.48 7.75 -1.22
N TRP A 31 0.94 6.98 -2.22
CA TRP A 31 0.20 5.83 -2.72
C TRP A 31 -0.01 4.77 -1.63
N ILE A 32 1.03 4.34 -0.92
CA ILE A 32 0.90 3.36 0.19
C ILE A 32 -0.08 3.86 1.25
N SER A 33 0.01 5.14 1.62
CA SER A 33 -0.87 5.73 2.65
C SER A 33 -2.34 5.75 2.20
N ASN A 34 -2.61 6.14 0.96
CA ASN A 34 -3.95 6.15 0.39
C ASN A 34 -4.52 4.73 0.24
N THR A 35 -3.71 3.79 -0.25
CA THR A 35 -4.09 2.39 -0.42
C THR A 35 -4.40 1.74 0.93
N LYS A 36 -3.57 1.99 1.96
CA LYS A 36 -3.85 1.53 3.34
C LYS A 36 -5.13 2.12 3.91
N SER A 37 -5.39 3.41 3.66
CA SER A 37 -6.58 4.11 4.17
C SER A 37 -7.88 3.62 3.53
N ARG A 38 -7.80 3.07 2.32
CA ARG A 38 -8.92 2.51 1.54
C ARG A 38 -8.86 0.99 1.44
N ARG A 39 -8.18 0.34 2.40
CA ARG A 39 -8.01 -1.11 2.44
C ARG A 39 -9.35 -1.86 2.33
N ASP A 40 -10.41 -1.29 2.90
CA ASP A 40 -11.78 -1.79 2.86
C ASP A 40 -12.37 -1.92 1.45
N ARG A 41 -11.80 -1.20 0.47
CA ARG A 41 -12.22 -1.22 -0.94
C ARG A 41 -11.37 -2.13 -1.81
N LEU A 42 -10.34 -2.76 -1.24
CA LEU A 42 -9.49 -3.68 -1.98
C LEU A 42 -10.11 -5.07 -2.00
N ASP A 43 -10.08 -5.72 -3.16
CA ASP A 43 -10.46 -7.11 -3.25
C ASP A 43 -9.36 -8.04 -2.71
N ALA A 44 -9.68 -9.33 -2.61
CA ALA A 44 -8.77 -10.34 -2.08
C ALA A 44 -7.51 -10.53 -2.94
N GLU A 45 -7.61 -10.35 -4.27
CA GLU A 45 -6.47 -10.50 -5.18
C GLU A 45 -5.49 -9.33 -5.01
N GLN A 46 -6.00 -8.11 -4.90
CA GLN A 46 -5.23 -6.91 -4.61
C GLN A 46 -4.50 -7.02 -3.27
N LEU A 47 -5.19 -7.47 -2.21
CA LEU A 47 -4.57 -7.70 -0.89
C LEU A 47 -3.51 -8.80 -0.94
N ALA A 48 -3.74 -9.86 -1.72
CA ALA A 48 -2.77 -10.93 -1.92
C ALA A 48 -1.53 -10.43 -2.68
N ALA A 49 -1.70 -9.59 -3.70
CA ALA A 49 -0.60 -8.97 -4.44
C ALA A 49 0.27 -8.09 -3.51
N LEU A 50 -0.35 -7.27 -2.67
CA LEU A 50 0.37 -6.47 -1.67
C LEU A 50 1.10 -7.35 -0.64
N THR A 51 0.48 -8.45 -0.22
CA THR A 51 1.11 -9.42 0.69
C THR A 51 2.36 -10.06 0.07
N LYS A 52 2.35 -10.36 -1.24
CA LYS A 52 3.52 -10.89 -1.97
C LYS A 52 4.68 -9.90 -2.04
N LEU A 53 4.40 -8.61 -1.88
CA LEU A 53 5.39 -7.53 -1.79
C LEU A 53 5.79 -7.23 -0.33
N ASP A 54 5.46 -8.11 0.62
CA ASP A 54 5.72 -7.97 2.05
C ASP A 54 5.10 -6.72 2.70
N VAL A 55 3.96 -6.27 2.17
CA VAL A 55 3.19 -5.20 2.80
C VAL A 55 2.43 -5.76 4.01
N ASP A 56 3.00 -5.61 5.21
CA ASP A 56 2.51 -6.25 6.44
C ASP A 56 1.04 -5.96 6.76
N TRP A 57 0.58 -4.72 6.57
CA TRP A 57 -0.80 -4.36 6.88
C TRP A 57 -1.82 -5.01 5.94
N ALA A 58 -1.40 -5.51 4.78
CA ALA A 58 -2.27 -6.21 3.84
C ALA A 58 -2.48 -7.68 4.24
N ARG A 59 -1.59 -8.25 5.07
CA ARG A 59 -1.67 -9.64 5.51
C ARG A 59 -2.96 -9.88 6.31
N PRO A 60 -3.64 -11.02 6.10
CA PRO A 60 -4.73 -11.44 6.97
C PRO A 60 -4.21 -11.64 8.39
N VAL A 61 -4.85 -11.01 9.37
CA VAL A 61 -4.54 -11.28 10.78
C VAL A 61 -5.08 -12.67 11.10
N THR A 62 -4.19 -13.65 11.24
CA THR A 62 -4.55 -14.98 11.72
C THR A 62 -4.45 -14.95 13.24
N ILE A 63 -5.59 -14.86 13.92
CA ILE A 63 -5.65 -15.06 15.37
C ILE A 63 -5.70 -16.58 15.57
N PRO A 64 -4.69 -17.23 16.18
CA PRO A 64 -4.79 -18.64 16.51
C PRO A 64 -6.00 -18.82 17.42
N GLN A 65 -6.98 -19.60 16.97
CA GLN A 65 -8.12 -19.99 17.79
C GLN A 65 -7.54 -20.84 18.93
N ALA A 66 -7.64 -20.34 20.16
CA ALA A 66 -7.30 -21.16 21.33
C ALA A 66 -8.22 -22.38 21.30
N THR A 67 -7.62 -23.58 21.34
CA THR A 67 -8.37 -24.82 21.59
C THR A 67 -9.17 -24.59 22.86
N PRO A 68 -10.52 -24.70 22.85
CA PRO A 68 -11.26 -24.61 24.09
C PRO A 68 -10.74 -25.69 25.03
N ASP A 69 -10.21 -25.29 26.18
CA ASP A 69 -9.80 -26.19 27.24
C ASP A 69 -11.03 -27.01 27.63
N ASN A 70 -11.02 -28.28 27.24
CA ASN A 70 -12.08 -29.22 27.57
C ASN A 70 -11.77 -29.74 28.98
N LEU A 71 -12.37 -29.09 30.00
CA LEU A 71 -12.37 -29.53 31.40
C LEU A 71 -13.48 -30.54 31.67
#